data_AF-A0A9J6FC92-F1
#
_entry.id   AF-A0A9J6FC92-F1
#
_cell.length_a   1.000
_cell.length_b   1.000
_cell.length_c   1.000
_cell.angle_alpha   90.00
_cell.angle_beta   90.00
_cell.angle_gamma   90.00
#
_symmetry.space_group_name_H-M   'P 1'
#
loop_
_entity.id
_entity.type
_entity.pdbx_description
1 polymer ?
#
loop_
_entity_poly.entity_id
_entity_poly.type
_entity_poly.pdbx_seq_one_letter_code
_entity_poly.pdbx_strand_id
1 'polypeptide(L)'
;MKEGMATVSMAKEAVVRMALFVTEHNLPFTVMEHLPKLVKRICPDSEIAKQIACSRMKTTAITKAVTGEEIKLQLWSQLRQNTFSVMIDESTDISSSKHLCVVAGVFDNEKVSDAFFDLVRVEDACADGLYKALVSAFEKAAVPHKENLVRFAADGAAVMMGKESLCDDASQEGCT
;
A
#
# COMPACT_ATOMS: atom_id res chain seq x y z
N MET A 1 29.34 -28.46 4.97
CA MET A 1 27.94 -28.21 4.52
C MET A 1 27.23 -27.10 5.30
N LYS A 2 27.42 -26.95 6.63
CA LYS A 2 26.78 -25.88 7.42
C LYS A 2 27.25 -24.46 7.04
N GLU A 3 28.53 -24.30 6.71
CA GLU A 3 29.14 -22.99 6.42
C GLU A 3 28.60 -22.34 5.14
N GLY A 4 28.50 -23.10 4.04
CA GLY A 4 27.95 -22.59 2.77
C GLY A 4 26.47 -22.21 2.84
N MET A 5 25.68 -22.84 3.72
CA MET A 5 24.26 -22.50 3.90
C MET A 5 24.08 -21.18 4.66
N ALA A 6 24.99 -20.86 5.60
CA ALA A 6 25.00 -19.58 6.30
C ALA A 6 25.36 -18.42 5.37
N THR A 7 26.34 -18.61 4.48
CA THR A 7 26.75 -17.60 3.48
C THR A 7 25.61 -17.23 2.53
N VAL A 8 24.86 -18.22 2.05
CA VAL A 8 23.69 -18.01 1.17
C VAL A 8 22.58 -17.25 1.91
N SER A 9 22.37 -17.51 3.20
CA SER A 9 21.38 -16.79 4.01
C SER A 9 21.73 -15.31 4.13
N MET A 10 22.99 -14.99 4.46
CA MET A 10 23.46 -13.60 4.58
C MET A 10 23.45 -12.86 3.24
N ALA A 11 23.74 -13.54 2.12
CA ALA A 11 23.64 -12.93 0.80
C ALA A 11 22.19 -12.56 0.44
N LYS A 12 21.20 -13.37 0.84
CA LYS A 12 19.79 -13.03 0.68
C LYS A 12 19.40 -11.82 1.54
N GLU A 13 19.85 -11.78 2.78
CA GLU A 13 19.61 -10.65 3.68
C GLU A 13 20.22 -9.35 3.12
N ALA A 14 21.44 -9.39 2.61
CA ALA A 14 22.08 -8.25 1.96
C ALA A 14 21.25 -7.72 0.78
N VAL A 15 20.68 -8.61 -0.04
CA VAL A 15 19.81 -8.23 -1.16
C VAL A 15 18.55 -7.50 -0.67
N VAL A 16 17.93 -7.96 0.43
CA VAL A 16 16.75 -7.29 1.02
C VAL A 16 17.13 -5.91 1.54
N ARG A 17 18.23 -5.78 2.30
CA ARG A 17 18.71 -4.50 2.82
C ARG A 17 19.03 -3.50 1.71
N MET A 18 19.65 -3.95 0.61
CA MET A 18 19.91 -3.10 -0.55
C MET A 18 18.62 -2.65 -1.24
N ALA A 19 17.62 -3.54 -1.36
CA ALA A 19 16.33 -3.19 -1.95
C ALA A 19 15.59 -2.15 -1.09
N LEU A 20 15.61 -2.30 0.24
CA LEU A 20 15.04 -1.35 1.18
C LEU A 20 15.76 0.00 1.09
N PHE A 21 17.09 0.04 1.07
CA PHE A 21 17.87 1.27 0.92
C PHE A 21 17.49 2.06 -0.35
N VAL A 22 17.40 1.37 -1.49
CA VAL A 22 16.99 2.01 -2.76
C VAL A 22 15.56 2.55 -2.67
N THR A 23 14.67 1.83 -1.97
CA THR A 23 13.27 2.24 -1.78
C THR A 23 13.15 3.45 -0.85
N GLU A 24 13.82 3.42 0.30
CA GLU A 24 13.79 4.47 1.33
C GLU A 24 14.30 5.81 0.81
N HIS A 25 15.33 5.78 -0.03
CA HIS A 25 15.90 6.99 -0.64
C HIS A 25 15.26 7.37 -1.98
N ASN A 26 14.12 6.76 -2.34
CA ASN A 26 13.42 7.00 -3.61
C ASN A 26 14.35 6.94 -4.84
N LEU A 27 15.28 5.98 -4.84
CA LEU A 27 16.25 5.81 -5.91
C LEU A 27 15.66 4.93 -7.03
N PRO A 28 16.03 5.17 -8.30
CA PRO A 28 15.60 4.31 -9.39
C PRO A 28 16.03 2.86 -9.19
N PHE A 29 15.11 1.91 -9.32
CA PHE A 29 15.41 0.47 -9.14
C PHE A 29 16.39 -0.06 -10.20
N THR A 30 16.62 0.68 -11.28
CA THR A 30 17.67 0.40 -12.29
C THR A 30 19.07 0.43 -11.68
N VAL A 31 19.29 1.19 -10.60
CA VAL A 31 20.57 1.22 -9.87
C VAL A 31 20.98 -0.19 -9.40
N MET A 32 19.99 -1.05 -9.08
CA MET A 32 20.24 -2.43 -8.65
C MET A 32 20.79 -3.35 -9.74
N GLU A 33 20.88 -2.91 -11.00
CA GLU A 33 21.57 -3.65 -12.06
C GLU A 33 23.11 -3.49 -12.01
N HIS A 34 23.57 -2.44 -11.34
CA HIS A 34 24.99 -2.07 -11.26
C HIS A 34 25.53 -2.16 -9.83
N LEU A 35 24.70 -1.86 -8.83
CA LEU A 35 25.11 -1.81 -7.43
C LEU A 35 25.68 -3.15 -6.92
N PRO A 36 25.07 -4.34 -7.19
CA PRO A 36 25.68 -5.62 -6.82
C PRO A 36 27.03 -5.88 -7.50
N LYS A 37 27.21 -5.42 -8.74
CA LYS A 37 28.47 -5.55 -9.49
C LYS A 37 29.56 -4.69 -8.85
N LEU A 38 29.21 -3.48 -8.40
CA LEU A 38 30.10 -2.60 -7.67
C LEU A 38 30.53 -3.22 -6.34
N VAL A 39 29.59 -3.74 -5.54
CA VAL A 39 29.89 -4.39 -4.25
C VAL A 39 30.85 -5.56 -4.41
N LYS A 40 30.65 -6.41 -5.44
CA LYS A 40 31.58 -7.50 -5.77
C LYS A 40 32.99 -7.04 -6.11
N ARG A 41 33.11 -5.85 -6.70
CA ARG A 41 34.40 -5.29 -7.10
C ARG A 41 35.12 -4.62 -5.93
N ILE A 42 34.39 -4.00 -5.02
CA ILE A 42 34.94 -3.36 -3.81
C ILE A 42 35.37 -4.43 -2.79
N CYS A 43 34.62 -5.52 -2.67
CA CYS A 43 34.87 -6.60 -1.72
C CYS A 43 35.14 -7.96 -2.42
N PRO A 44 36.27 -8.11 -3.13
CA PRO A 44 36.56 -9.30 -3.93
C PRO A 44 36.87 -10.55 -3.09
N ASP A 45 37.26 -10.38 -1.84
CA ASP A 45 37.59 -11.41 -0.85
C ASP A 45 36.34 -11.98 -0.14
N SER A 46 35.23 -11.23 -0.13
CA SER A 46 34.00 -11.63 0.56
C SER A 46 33.21 -12.68 -0.23
N GLU A 47 33.09 -13.89 0.32
CA GLU A 47 32.23 -14.95 -0.22
C GLU A 47 30.73 -14.55 -0.23
N ILE A 48 30.31 -13.68 0.71
CA ILE A 48 28.96 -13.15 0.74
C ILE A 48 28.75 -12.21 -0.46
N ALA A 49 29.66 -11.25 -0.67
CA ALA A 49 29.55 -10.28 -1.75
C ALA A 49 29.48 -10.95 -3.13
N LYS A 50 30.28 -12.00 -3.35
CA LYS A 50 30.26 -12.79 -4.60
C LYS A 50 28.88 -13.40 -4.90
N GLN A 51 28.16 -13.80 -3.86
CA GLN A 51 26.83 -14.40 -3.97
C GLN A 51 25.67 -13.39 -4.07
N ILE A 52 25.91 -12.10 -3.80
CA ILE A 52 24.87 -11.07 -3.96
C ILE A 52 24.47 -11.00 -5.43
N ALA A 53 23.23 -11.36 -5.72
CA ALA A 53 22.62 -11.25 -7.04
C ALA A 53 21.22 -10.68 -6.90
N CYS A 54 21.07 -9.45 -7.38
CA CYS A 54 19.80 -8.76 -7.47
C CYS A 54 19.76 -7.93 -8.75
N SER A 55 18.56 -7.72 -9.27
CA SER A 55 18.29 -6.92 -10.45
C SER A 55 17.01 -6.13 -10.18
N ARG A 56 16.71 -5.16 -11.06
CA ARG A 56 15.49 -4.33 -10.96
C ARG A 56 14.22 -5.14 -10.67
N MET A 57 14.00 -6.24 -11.40
CA MET A 57 12.79 -7.06 -11.23
C MET A 57 12.72 -7.71 -9.85
N LYS A 58 13.85 -8.24 -9.37
CA LYS A 58 13.93 -8.88 -8.05
C LYS A 58 13.78 -7.85 -6.93
N THR A 59 14.38 -6.66 -7.08
CA THR A 59 14.16 -5.53 -6.17
C THR A 59 12.69 -5.16 -6.12
N THR A 60 12.02 -5.04 -7.28
CA THR A 60 10.58 -4.73 -7.32
C THR A 60 9.76 -5.78 -6.58
N ALA A 61 10.03 -7.06 -6.80
CA ALA A 61 9.32 -8.14 -6.13
C ALA A 61 9.55 -8.12 -4.61
N ILE A 62 10.79 -7.90 -4.16
CA ILE A 62 11.12 -7.81 -2.74
C ILE A 62 10.45 -6.59 -2.10
N THR A 63 10.55 -5.41 -2.70
CA THR A 63 9.91 -4.20 -2.16
C THR A 63 8.41 -4.37 -2.09
N LYS A 64 7.77 -4.96 -3.10
CA LYS A 64 6.32 -5.24 -3.06
C LYS A 64 5.95 -6.21 -1.94
N ALA A 65 6.68 -7.32 -1.81
CA ALA A 65 6.39 -8.35 -0.82
C ALA A 65 6.69 -7.89 0.62
N VAL A 66 7.76 -7.13 0.84
CA VAL A 66 8.20 -6.73 2.19
C VAL A 66 7.58 -5.40 2.59
N THR A 67 7.75 -4.37 1.76
CA THR A 67 7.34 -3.01 2.11
C THR A 67 5.86 -2.78 1.85
N GLY A 68 5.31 -3.38 0.78
CA GLY A 68 3.90 -3.20 0.41
C GLY A 68 2.93 -3.73 1.46
N GLU A 69 3.13 -4.96 1.93
CA GLU A 69 2.26 -5.56 2.97
C GLU A 69 2.41 -4.84 4.31
N GLU A 70 3.64 -4.53 4.73
CA GLU A 70 3.90 -3.86 6.00
C GLU A 70 3.30 -2.45 6.04
N ILE A 71 3.49 -1.64 5.00
CA ILE A 71 2.86 -0.31 4.90
C ILE A 71 1.34 -0.43 4.94
N LYS A 72 0.77 -1.43 4.25
CA LYS A 72 -0.68 -1.67 4.25
C LYS A 72 -1.20 -2.02 5.65
N LEU A 73 -0.50 -2.91 6.36
CA LEU A 73 -0.86 -3.29 7.74
C LEU A 73 -0.73 -2.12 8.71
N GLN A 74 0.31 -1.29 8.56
CA GLN A 74 0.50 -0.08 9.37
C GLN A 74 -0.64 0.91 9.13
N LEU A 75 -1.00 1.16 7.86
CA LEU A 75 -2.15 2.01 7.53
C LEU A 75 -3.44 1.45 8.14
N TRP A 76 -3.71 0.16 8.02
CA TRP A 76 -4.88 -0.46 8.64
C TRP A 76 -4.90 -0.30 10.16
N SER A 77 -3.76 -0.47 10.83
CA SER A 77 -3.64 -0.23 12.27
C SER A 77 -3.97 1.22 12.63
N GLN A 78 -3.48 2.18 11.84
CA GLN A 78 -3.77 3.60 12.04
C GLN A 78 -5.27 3.91 11.85
N LEU A 79 -5.90 3.40 10.79
CA LEU A 79 -7.33 3.59 10.53
C LEU A 79 -8.23 2.97 11.62
N ARG A 80 -7.75 1.94 12.31
CA ARG A 80 -8.46 1.33 13.45
C ARG A 80 -8.40 2.16 14.72
N GLN A 81 -7.33 2.93 14.92
CA GLN A 81 -7.08 3.66 16.17
C GLN A 81 -7.44 5.13 16.07
N ASN A 82 -7.40 5.69 14.86
CA ASN A 82 -7.55 7.12 14.62
C ASN A 82 -8.76 7.39 13.73
N THR A 83 -9.28 8.62 13.84
CA THR A 83 -10.24 9.12 12.88
C THR A 83 -9.58 9.37 11.53
N PHE A 84 -10.34 9.17 10.47
CA PHE A 84 -9.83 9.31 9.11
C PHE A 84 -10.87 9.86 8.14
N SER A 85 -10.38 10.29 7.00
CA SER A 85 -11.16 10.67 5.84
C SER A 85 -10.86 9.74 4.68
N VAL A 86 -11.79 9.62 3.75
CA VAL A 86 -11.64 8.80 2.54
C VAL A 86 -11.88 9.65 1.32
N MET A 87 -10.96 9.57 0.37
CA MET A 87 -11.08 10.11 -0.97
C MET A 87 -11.17 8.95 -1.95
N ILE A 88 -12.18 8.97 -2.81
CA ILE A 88 -12.35 7.98 -3.86
C ILE A 88 -12.29 8.63 -5.24
N ASP A 89 -11.71 7.89 -6.18
CA ASP A 89 -11.64 8.27 -7.59
C ASP A 89 -12.00 7.06 -8.49
N GLU A 90 -12.90 7.28 -9.46
CA GLU A 90 -13.28 6.25 -10.44
C GLU A 90 -12.25 6.25 -11.57
N SER A 91 -11.39 5.24 -11.59
CA SER A 91 -10.47 5.02 -12.71
C SER A 91 -11.03 3.97 -13.67
N THR A 92 -10.97 4.26 -14.97
CA THR A 92 -11.30 3.31 -16.04
C THR A 92 -10.03 2.68 -16.56
N ASP A 93 -9.92 1.35 -16.43
CA ASP A 93 -8.85 0.62 -17.10
C ASP A 93 -9.18 0.44 -18.59
N ILE A 94 -8.15 0.37 -19.43
CA ILE A 94 -8.22 0.23 -20.89
C ILE A 94 -8.97 -1.05 -21.28
N SER A 95 -9.03 -2.03 -20.37
CA SER A 95 -9.75 -3.30 -20.51
C SER A 95 -11.26 -3.24 -20.18
N SER A 96 -11.90 -2.08 -20.11
CA SER A 96 -13.33 -1.89 -19.76
C SER A 96 -13.72 -2.31 -18.33
N SER A 97 -12.76 -2.66 -17.47
CA SER A 97 -12.96 -2.85 -16.03
C SER A 97 -12.83 -1.53 -15.28
N LYS A 98 -13.85 -1.20 -14.48
CA LYS A 98 -13.85 -0.03 -13.61
C LYS A 98 -13.15 -0.36 -12.29
N HIS A 99 -12.33 0.56 -11.82
CA HIS A 99 -11.61 0.44 -10.56
C HIS A 99 -11.88 1.66 -9.70
N LEU A 100 -12.12 1.42 -8.41
CA LEU A 100 -12.24 2.46 -7.40
C LEU A 100 -10.89 2.62 -6.72
N CYS A 101 -10.23 3.74 -6.96
CA CYS A 101 -9.03 4.11 -6.23
C CYS A 101 -9.46 4.70 -4.88
N VAL A 102 -8.98 4.11 -3.79
CA VAL A 102 -9.33 4.54 -2.43
C VAL A 102 -8.07 5.07 -1.75
N VAL A 103 -8.13 6.33 -1.31
CA VAL A 103 -7.09 6.99 -0.53
C VAL A 103 -7.67 7.34 0.84
N ALA A 104 -6.95 7.00 1.90
CA ALA A 104 -7.34 7.32 3.26
C ALA A 104 -6.43 8.41 3.85
N GLY A 105 -7.03 9.49 4.33
CA GLY A 105 -6.36 10.56 5.06
C GLY A 105 -6.50 10.32 6.56
N VAL A 106 -5.44 9.89 7.23
CA VAL A 106 -5.41 9.64 8.68
C VAL A 106 -5.11 10.94 9.41
N PHE A 107 -5.85 11.22 10.49
CA PHE A 107 -5.54 12.30 11.41
C PHE A 107 -4.88 11.73 12.67
N ASP A 108 -3.59 12.04 12.87
CA ASP A 108 -2.84 11.63 14.05
C ASP A 108 -1.98 12.79 14.56
N ASN A 109 -2.05 13.10 15.86
CA ASN A 109 -1.25 14.13 16.51
C ASN A 109 -1.20 15.48 15.75
N GLU A 110 -2.37 16.00 15.34
CA GLU A 110 -2.52 17.25 14.56
C GLU A 110 -1.89 17.23 13.15
N LYS A 111 -1.43 16.07 12.69
CA LYS A 111 -0.90 15.86 11.35
C LYS A 111 -1.88 15.04 10.52
N VAL A 112 -2.14 15.51 9.30
CA VAL A 112 -2.86 14.73 8.29
C VAL A 112 -1.84 14.04 7.40
N SER A 113 -2.03 12.74 7.20
CA SER A 113 -1.25 11.97 6.22
C SER A 113 -2.17 11.17 5.32
N ASP A 114 -2.06 11.41 4.02
CA ASP A 114 -2.77 10.67 2.99
C ASP A 114 -1.97 9.43 2.60
N ALA A 115 -2.66 8.29 2.54
CA ALA A 115 -2.07 7.02 2.13
C ALA A 115 -3.03 6.26 1.23
N PHE A 116 -2.46 5.59 0.23
CA PHE A 116 -3.21 4.70 -0.65
C PHE A 116 -3.73 3.49 0.14
N PHE A 117 -5.05 3.29 0.14
CA PHE A 117 -5.69 2.21 0.88
C PHE A 117 -5.85 0.95 0.03
N ASP A 118 -6.54 1.07 -1.10
CA ASP A 118 -6.72 -0.05 -2.03
C ASP A 118 -7.19 0.41 -3.42
N LEU A 119 -7.02 -0.47 -4.41
CA LEU A 119 -7.62 -0.35 -5.74
C LEU A 119 -8.67 -1.45 -5.88
N VAL A 120 -9.94 -1.11 -5.66
CA VAL A 120 -11.02 -2.08 -5.63
C VAL A 120 -11.61 -2.22 -7.03
N ARG A 121 -11.64 -3.44 -7.58
CA ARG A 121 -12.32 -3.69 -8.85
C ARG A 121 -13.83 -3.66 -8.64
N VAL A 122 -14.53 -2.98 -9.53
CA VAL A 122 -15.98 -2.78 -9.45
C VAL A 122 -16.62 -3.26 -10.75
N GLU A 123 -17.56 -4.20 -10.64
CA GLU A 123 -18.31 -4.73 -11.78
C GLU A 123 -19.52 -3.86 -12.14
N ASP A 124 -20.15 -3.27 -11.11
CA ASP A 124 -21.29 -2.37 -11.25
C ASP A 124 -20.97 -1.00 -10.64
N ALA A 125 -20.90 0.02 -11.48
CA ALA A 125 -20.59 1.39 -11.08
C ALA A 125 -21.81 2.19 -10.60
N CYS A 126 -22.89 1.52 -10.20
CA CYS A 126 -23.94 2.16 -9.42
C CYS A 126 -23.45 2.53 -8.01
N ALA A 127 -24.12 3.51 -7.38
CA ALA A 127 -23.85 3.96 -6.01
C ALA A 127 -23.68 2.79 -5.03
N ASP A 128 -24.65 1.86 -5.05
CA ASP A 128 -24.70 0.72 -4.14
C ASP A 128 -23.56 -0.27 -4.38
N GLY A 129 -23.13 -0.44 -5.65
CA GLY A 129 -22.04 -1.33 -6.02
C GLY A 129 -20.70 -0.79 -5.49
N LEU A 130 -20.50 0.51 -5.63
CA LEU A 130 -19.31 1.22 -5.14
C LEU A 130 -19.26 1.26 -3.62
N TYR A 131 -20.41 1.51 -2.96
CA TYR A 131 -20.56 1.44 -1.52
C TYR A 131 -20.18 0.06 -0.97
N LYS A 132 -20.79 -1.01 -1.52
CA LYS A 132 -20.51 -2.40 -1.08
C LYS A 132 -19.05 -2.79 -1.29
N ALA A 133 -18.46 -2.39 -2.41
CA ALA A 133 -17.06 -2.65 -2.71
C ALA A 133 -16.13 -1.99 -1.67
N LEU A 134 -16.42 -0.73 -1.30
CA LEU A 134 -15.67 0.02 -0.30
C LEU A 134 -15.84 -0.57 1.11
N VAL A 135 -17.08 -0.83 1.54
CA VAL A 135 -17.36 -1.44 2.85
C VAL A 135 -16.70 -2.81 2.97
N SER A 136 -16.78 -3.64 1.94
CA SER A 136 -16.09 -4.94 1.93
C SER A 136 -14.57 -4.80 2.08
N ALA A 137 -13.98 -3.75 1.50
CA ALA A 137 -12.55 -3.48 1.66
C ALA A 137 -12.19 -3.07 3.10
N PHE A 138 -13.02 -2.24 3.76
CA PHE A 138 -12.84 -1.90 5.16
C PHE A 138 -13.06 -3.08 6.11
N GLU A 139 -14.08 -3.90 5.86
CA GLU A 139 -14.35 -5.11 6.66
C GLU A 139 -13.21 -6.13 6.56
N LYS A 140 -12.67 -6.37 5.35
CA LYS A 140 -11.47 -7.20 5.16
C LYS A 140 -10.27 -6.68 5.94
N ALA A 141 -10.14 -5.35 6.03
CA ALA A 141 -9.11 -4.68 6.80
C ALA A 141 -9.46 -4.54 8.29
N ALA A 142 -10.62 -5.05 8.75
CA ALA A 142 -11.15 -4.87 10.10
C ALA A 142 -11.09 -3.40 10.57
N VAL A 143 -11.40 -2.45 9.68
CA VAL A 143 -11.43 -1.01 9.97
C VAL A 143 -12.84 -0.63 10.43
N PRO A 144 -13.01 0.00 11.61
CA PRO A 144 -14.29 0.45 12.14
C PRO A 144 -14.75 1.73 11.43
N HIS A 145 -15.10 1.59 10.15
CA HIS A 145 -15.46 2.71 9.27
C HIS A 145 -16.73 3.47 9.70
N LYS A 146 -17.58 2.90 10.56
CA LYS A 146 -18.77 3.61 11.08
C LYS A 146 -18.44 4.63 12.16
N GLU A 147 -17.43 4.36 12.97
CA GLU A 147 -17.05 5.18 14.12
C GLU A 147 -15.91 6.15 13.76
N ASN A 148 -14.94 5.66 12.97
CA ASN A 148 -13.70 6.41 12.73
C ASN A 148 -13.72 7.22 11.42
N LEU A 149 -14.65 6.97 10.49
CA LEU A 149 -14.72 7.74 9.25
C LEU A 149 -15.47 9.05 9.49
N VAL A 150 -14.76 10.17 9.41
CA VAL A 150 -15.33 11.50 9.67
C VAL A 150 -15.70 12.22 8.37
N ARG A 151 -15.03 11.89 7.26
CA ARG A 151 -15.22 12.58 5.98
C ARG A 151 -15.08 11.65 4.79
N PHE A 152 -15.97 11.84 3.83
CA PHE A 152 -15.92 11.17 2.54
C PHE A 152 -15.88 12.20 1.42
N ALA A 153 -15.04 11.97 0.42
CA ALA A 153 -14.93 12.79 -0.78
C ALA A 153 -14.85 11.88 -2.00
N ALA A 154 -15.60 12.24 -3.05
CA ALA A 154 -15.68 11.46 -4.28
C ALA A 154 -15.74 12.39 -5.48
N ASP A 155 -14.98 12.06 -6.53
CA ASP A 155 -15.24 12.62 -7.86
C ASP A 155 -16.47 11.89 -8.46
N GLY A 156 -17.36 12.63 -9.13
CA GLY A 156 -18.62 12.07 -9.64
C GLY A 156 -19.70 11.84 -8.58
N ALA A 157 -19.81 12.72 -7.58
CA ALA A 157 -20.77 12.64 -6.46
C ALA A 157 -22.23 12.30 -6.85
N ALA A 158 -22.68 12.61 -8.07
CA ALA A 158 -24.03 12.26 -8.53
C ALA A 158 -24.28 10.74 -8.63
N VAL A 159 -23.23 9.95 -8.85
CA VAL A 159 -23.29 8.47 -8.92
C VAL A 159 -22.98 7.84 -7.57
N MET A 160 -22.18 8.50 -6.73
CA MET A 160 -21.73 8.00 -5.42
C MET A 160 -22.64 8.38 -4.24
N MET A 161 -23.41 9.46 -4.36
CA MET A 161 -24.38 9.93 -3.37
C MET A 161 -25.78 9.42 -3.73
N GLY A 162 -25.91 8.10 -3.86
CA GLY A 162 -27.22 7.45 -3.92
C GLY A 162 -28.01 7.66 -2.63
N LYS A 163 -29.27 7.20 -2.60
CA LYS A 163 -30.23 7.43 -1.50
C LYS A 163 -29.80 6.90 -0.12
N GLU A 164 -28.69 6.17 -0.05
CA GLU A 164 -27.99 5.72 1.16
C GLU A 164 -26.51 6.06 1.01
N SER A 165 -26.12 7.28 1.34
CA SER A 165 -24.71 7.69 1.30
C SER A 165 -24.01 7.35 2.64
N LEU A 166 -22.69 7.06 2.64
CA LEU A 166 -21.91 6.90 3.89
C LEU A 166 -22.10 8.11 4.82
N CYS A 167 -22.38 9.29 4.25
CA CYS A 167 -22.63 10.51 5.00
C CYS A 167 -23.95 10.48 5.76
N ASP A 168 -24.98 9.78 5.28
CA ASP A 168 -26.27 9.71 5.95
C ASP A 168 -26.20 8.84 7.22
N ASP A 169 -25.43 7.74 7.17
CA ASP A 169 -25.19 6.88 8.34
C ASP A 169 -24.25 7.56 9.37
N ALA A 170 -23.23 8.30 8.92
CA ALA A 170 -22.32 9.03 9.83
C ALA A 170 -22.95 10.29 10.47
N SER A 171 -24.05 10.80 9.91
CA SER A 171 -24.70 12.03 10.39
C SER A 171 -25.83 11.78 11.41
N GLN A 172 -26.24 10.53 11.66
CA GLN A 172 -27.36 10.25 12.57
C GLN A 172 -26.98 10.07 14.05
N GLU A 173 -25.69 9.97 14.40
CA GLU A 173 -25.26 9.81 15.80
C GLU A 173 -24.57 11.05 16.41
N GLY A 174 -24.67 12.21 15.75
CA GLY A 174 -23.98 13.44 16.15
C GLY A 174 -24.83 14.54 16.79
N CYS A 175 -26.06 14.26 17.24
CA CYS A 175 -26.87 15.28 17.93
C CYS A 175 -27.76 14.67 19.03
N THR A 176 -27.15 14.41 20.19
CA THR A 176 -27.82 14.50 21.51
C THR A 176 -26.89 15.13 22.51
#